data_AF-A0A2H0CXS6-F1
#
_entry.id   AF-A0A2H0CXS6-F1
#
_cell.length_a   1.000
_cell.length_b   1.000
_cell.length_c   1.000
_cell.angle_alpha   90.00
_cell.angle_beta   90.00
_cell.angle_gamma   90.00
#
_symmetry.space_group_name_H-M   'P 1'
#
loop_
_entity.id
_entity.type
_entity.pdbx_description
1 polymer ?
#
loop_
_entity_poly.entity_id
_entity_poly.type
_entity_poly.pdbx_seq_one_letter_code
_entity_poly.pdbx_strand_id
1 'polypeptide(L)' 'MFVGKESVRAKIRVVVKHILCKYGYPPDLQEKATQTVLEQAELLSAECSDK' A
#
# COMPACT_ATOMS: atom_id res chain seq x y z
N MET A 1 17.86 14.58 -5.68
CA MET A 1 16.65 13.97 -6.27
C MET A 1 16.25 12.78 -5.41
N PHE A 2 15.32 12.98 -4.48
CA PHE A 2 14.76 11.91 -3.65
C PHE A 2 13.54 11.33 -4.39
N VAL A 3 13.79 10.52 -5.41
CA VAL A 3 12.73 9.87 -6.19
C VAL A 3 12.71 8.41 -5.79
N GLY A 4 11.61 7.96 -5.18
CA GLY A 4 11.39 6.52 -5.03
C GLY A 4 10.34 6.17 -3.98
N LYS A 5 10.64 6.42 -2.70
CA LYS A 5 9.88 5.80 -1.60
C LYS A 5 8.51 6.44 -1.35
N GLU A 6 8.44 7.77 -1.32
CA GLU A 6 7.18 8.47 -1.05
C GLU A 6 6.19 8.37 -2.22
N SER A 7 6.70 8.45 -3.46
CA SER A 7 5.89 8.30 -4.67
C SER A 7 5.30 6.89 -4.81
N VAL A 8 6.03 5.85 -4.38
CA VAL A 8 5.54 4.46 -4.38
C VAL A 8 4.45 4.28 -3.32
N ARG A 9 4.65 4.79 -2.10
CA ARG A 9 3.61 4.75 -1.05
C ARG A 9 2.32 5.46 -1.49
N ALA A 10 2.42 6.60 -2.16
CA ALA A 10 1.27 7.31 -2.70
C ALA A 10 0.52 6.48 -3.77
N LYS A 11 1.24 5.84 -4.69
CA LYS A 11 0.64 4.97 -5.72
C LYS A 11 -0.06 3.76 -5.12
N ILE A 12 0.55 3.09 -4.14
CA ILE A 12 -0.04 1.91 -3.47
C ILE A 12 -1.37 2.29 -2.81
N ARG A 13 -1.43 3.42 -2.09
CA ARG A 13 -2.67 3.89 -1.46
C ARG A 13 -3.80 4.11 -2.47
N VAL A 14 -3.50 4.69 -3.63
CA VAL A 14 -4.50 4.91 -4.70
C VAL A 14 -5.02 3.59 -5.26
N VAL A 15 -4.12 2.65 -5.57
CA VAL A 15 -4.48 1.34 -6.12
C VAL A 15 -5.33 0.55 -5.12
N VAL A 16 -4.91 0.49 -3.86
CA VAL A 16 -5.63 -0.23 -2.80
C VAL A 16 -7.02 0.36 -2.58
N LYS A 17 -7.13 1.70 -2.52
CA LYS A 17 -8.42 2.38 -2.40
C LYS A 17 -9.34 2.11 -3.59
N HIS A 18 -8.79 2.06 -4.81
CA HIS A 18 -9.54 1.76 -6.02
C HIS A 18 -10.06 0.30 -6.03
N ILE A 19 -9.23 -0.65 -5.61
CA ILE A 19 -9.61 -2.07 -5.46
C ILE A 19 -10.74 -2.20 -4.43
N LEU A 20 -10.58 -1.64 -3.24
CA LEU A 20 -11.57 -1.75 -2.17
C LEU A 20 -12.92 -1.10 -2.55
N CYS A 21 -12.88 0.02 -3.28
CA CYS A 21 -14.09 0.65 -3.81
C CYS A 21 -14.78 -0.23 -4.86
N LYS A 22 -14.01 -0.91 -5.73
CA LYS A 22 -14.54 -1.87 -6.72
C LYS A 22 -15.21 -3.09 -6.09
N TYR A 23 -14.74 -3.53 -4.92
CA TYR A 23 -15.31 -4.65 -4.17
C TYR A 23 -16.38 -4.25 -3.13
N GLY A 24 -16.80 -2.98 -3.09
CA GLY A 24 -17.86 -2.52 -2.17
C GLY A 24 -17.45 -2.48 -0.70
N TYR A 25 -16.15 -2.38 -0.40
CA TYR A 25 -15.68 -2.31 0.99
C TYR A 25 -16.10 -0.98 1.65
N PRO A 26 -16.66 -1.02 2.86
CA PRO A 26 -17.02 0.17 3.61
C PRO A 26 -15.76 0.97 4.02
N PRO A 27 -15.89 2.31 4.17
CA PRO A 27 -14.76 3.21 4.43
C PRO A 27 -13.97 2.86 5.70
N ASP A 28 -14.63 2.36 6.75
CA ASP A 28 -13.99 1.87 7.98
C ASP A 28 -12.99 0.74 7.75
N LEU A 29 -13.31 -0.18 6.83
CA LEU A 29 -12.44 -1.32 6.53
C LEU A 29 -11.38 -0.96 5.48
N GLN A 30 -11.57 0.14 4.75
CA GLN A 30 -10.61 0.62 3.76
C GLN A 30 -9.31 1.08 4.40
N GLU A 31 -9.36 1.79 5.51
CA GLU A 31 -8.16 2.23 6.23
C GLU A 31 -7.34 1.04 6.73
N LYS A 32 -8.00 0.06 7.39
CA LYS A 32 -7.33 -1.14 7.88
C LYS A 32 -6.64 -1.92 6.76
N ALA A 33 -7.35 -2.16 5.65
CA ALA A 33 -6.77 -2.86 4.51
C ALA A 33 -5.58 -2.10 3.88
N THR A 34 -5.67 -0.77 3.82
CA THR A 34 -4.57 0.07 3.29
C THR A 34 -3.35 0.00 4.20
N GLN A 35 -3.55 -0.03 5.52
CA GLN A 35 -2.49 -0.15 6.50
C GLN A 35 -1.77 -1.49 6.42
N THR A 36 -2.52 -2.60 6.28
CA THR A 36 -1.95 -3.95 6.10
C THR A 36 -1.12 -4.07 4.82
N VAL A 37 -1.60 -3.51 3.69
CA VAL A 37 -0.84 -3.56 2.43
C VAL A 37 0.43 -2.70 2.49
N LEU A 38 0.38 -1.57 3.20
CA LEU A 38 1.59 -0.78 3.46
C LEU A 38 2.61 -1.56 4.28
N GLU A 39 2.18 -2.19 5.37
CA GLU A 39 3.04 -3.01 6.23
C GLU A 39 3.67 -4.18 5.45
N GLN A 40 2.88 -4.89 4.65
CA GLN A 40 3.38 -5.94 3.75
C GLN A 40 4.38 -5.40 2.71
N ALA A 41 4.14 -4.22 2.14
CA ALA A 41 5.07 -3.60 1.20
C ALA A 41 6.39 -3.19 1.88
N GLU A 42 6.36 -2.75 3.14
CA GLU A 42 7.57 -2.46 3.91
C GLU A 42 8.36 -3.74 4.22
N LEU A 43 7.67 -4.82 4.61
CA LEU A 43 8.27 -6.13 4.86
C LEU A 43 8.91 -6.72 3.59
N LEU A 44 8.20 -6.68 2.46
CA LEU A 44 8.71 -7.14 1.16
C LEU A 44 9.92 -6.31 0.69
N SER A 45 9.92 -5.00 0.94
CA SER A 45 11.06 -4.14 0.61
C SER A 45 12.30 -4.45 1.46
N ALA A 46 12.11 -4.89 2.71
CA ALA A 46 13.20 -5.33 3.57
C ALA A 46 13.72 -6.71 3.13
N GLU A 47 12.82 -7.65 2.86
CA GLU A 47 13.16 -9.00 2.39
C GLU A 47 13.97 -8.98 1.07
N CYS A 48 13.62 -8.08 0.13
CA CYS A 48 14.28 -7.99 -1.17
C CYS A 48 15.68 -7.34 -1.16
N SER A 49 16.18 -6.83 -0.01
CA SER A 49 17.57 -6.30 0.06
C SER A 49 18.61 -7.34 0.50
N ASP A 50 18.17 -8.52 0.94
CA ASP A 50 19.01 -9.62 1.43
C ASP A 50 19.11 -10.79 0.43
N LYS A 51 19.17 -10.50 -0.89
CA LYS A 51 19.44 -11.52 -1.91
C LYS A 51 20.48 -11.09 -2.94
#